data_AF-A0A8S2PXI4-F1
#
_entry.id   AF-A0A8S2PXI4-F1
#
_cell.length_a   1.000
_cell.length_b   1.000
_cell.length_c   1.000
_cell.angle_alpha   90.00
_cell.angle_beta   90.00
_cell.angle_gamma   90.00
#
_symmetry.space_group_name_H-M   'P 1'
#
loop_
_entity.id
_entity.type
_entity.pdbx_description
1 polymer ?
#
loop_
_entity_poly.entity_id
_entity_poly.type
_entity_poly.pdbx_seq_one_letter_code
_entity_poly.pdbx_strand_id
1 'polypeptide(L)'
;MGKKKHQTYDGVGSKARDKVPFKKGLTKKKKEKKDFQKVKLKAGNLRPKGLNETKLEFQSKSILIREQLRQDLGPEHINDILLRLRKGTSSQKLAVLDTLKTRLQNDDVESWSPALQSLIDTCTSYISLESVSHYRSAFQSLKIIFSRVKSPECFDPLMPLLCQRLISLMTHLNDDVRERSVPVLELLIHQTYSSALLTNYALSILESLLQQLMKTSRSERQFIITIDTTTIGNNSGNARLLDCIAQLVNIVFDKYNDEQPTNKGSQQDEEQQKSLFDLFHQTKAKPYRIMDQIFQCRSDSQILSRVIDLLLKVLLQFWSEMRIHLGDRSHHRDALSCLWCCTRIFHRLMNSILSSQHYTELHSIVAQHSSSIHKHLLQNFPFDEHQGSDSLSSKQVQKKNLTVRRLNIHIIDLLSTQFPRIQEKMIQNLNQLTFQLKPEQMQPLLNYMFDLLNNNENLNSHETKDTLEYIEKCIHSFRDDTIIRQCIQGISKYIQRSINDLHTNSIAFRIICDSITLKIAKLDLEIITSLPVDDMVWFVFQVLRSPETEFNKNQRKEILERMTQIFSFELNPFSMLLNKIW
;
A
#
# COMPACT_ATOMS: atom_id res chain seq x y z
N MET A 1 38.61 35.16 29.51
CA MET A 1 38.08 36.16 30.45
C MET A 1 36.55 36.18 30.32
N GLY A 2 35.83 35.87 31.40
CA GLY A 2 34.37 35.85 31.44
C GLY A 2 33.93 35.51 32.87
N LYS A 3 33.64 36.56 33.66
CA LYS A 3 33.51 36.51 35.13
C LYS A 3 32.21 35.81 35.55
N LYS A 4 32.35 34.80 36.41
CA LYS A 4 31.28 34.18 37.21
C LYS A 4 30.67 35.23 38.16
N LYS A 5 29.34 35.38 38.15
CA LYS A 5 28.58 36.11 39.17
C LYS A 5 27.96 35.09 40.14
N HIS A 6 28.45 35.09 41.38
CA HIS A 6 27.76 34.49 42.51
C HIS A 6 26.60 35.40 42.91
N GLN A 7 25.42 34.82 43.05
CA GLN A 7 24.22 35.47 43.59
C GLN A 7 24.05 34.98 45.02
N THR A 8 24.42 35.85 45.97
CA THR A 8 24.08 35.74 47.39
C THR A 8 22.72 36.42 47.60
N TYR A 9 21.74 35.66 48.10
CA TYR A 9 20.47 36.19 48.57
C TYR A 9 20.55 36.33 50.09
N ASP A 10 20.71 37.56 50.56
CA ASP A 10 20.42 37.97 51.92
C ASP A 10 18.96 38.44 52.00
N GLY A 11 18.28 38.08 53.08
CA GLY A 11 17.31 39.00 53.68
C GLY A 11 15.93 38.46 54.04
N VAL A 12 15.74 38.37 55.36
CA VAL A 12 14.53 38.79 56.11
C VAL A 12 13.44 37.73 56.34
N GLY A 13 13.37 37.24 57.58
CA GLY A 13 12.22 36.50 58.09
C GLY A 13 12.31 35.91 59.51
N SER A 14 13.19 36.39 60.38
CA SER A 14 13.24 35.94 61.79
C SER A 14 12.12 36.59 62.61
N LYS A 15 11.08 35.83 62.93
CA LYS A 15 9.98 36.27 63.79
C LYS A 15 10.42 36.36 65.25
N ALA A 16 10.14 37.54 65.81
CA ALA A 16 10.19 38.01 67.18
C ALA A 16 10.21 36.95 68.31
N ARG A 17 11.25 37.03 69.14
CA ARG A 17 11.20 36.62 70.55
C ARG A 17 10.61 37.76 71.36
N ASP A 18 9.40 37.58 71.88
CA ASP A 18 8.79 38.52 72.80
C ASP A 18 9.57 38.58 74.12
N LYS A 19 9.90 39.81 74.51
CA LYS A 19 10.53 40.18 75.77
C LYS A 19 9.52 39.99 76.91
N VAL A 20 9.80 39.07 77.82
CA VAL A 20 9.10 39.02 79.11
C VAL A 20 9.66 40.12 80.02
N PRO A 21 8.84 41.03 80.56
CA PRO A 21 9.33 42.07 81.45
C PRO A 21 9.61 41.51 82.84
N PHE A 22 10.82 41.79 83.32
CA PHE A 22 11.29 41.55 84.68
C PHE A 22 10.57 42.51 85.64
N LYS A 23 9.55 42.06 86.37
CA LYS A 23 8.98 42.79 87.51
C LYS A 23 9.54 42.23 88.83
N LYS A 24 10.52 42.95 89.40
CA LYS A 24 10.94 42.82 90.79
C LYS A 24 9.86 43.40 91.72
N GLY A 25 9.54 42.65 92.77
CA GLY A 25 9.19 43.20 94.09
C GLY A 25 7.71 43.45 94.38
N LEU A 26 6.98 42.42 94.82
CA LEU A 26 5.86 42.58 95.76
C LEU A 26 5.85 41.44 96.80
N THR A 27 6.34 41.80 97.99
CA THR A 27 5.93 41.36 99.33
C THR A 27 5.73 39.87 99.63
N LYS A 28 6.60 39.36 100.52
CA LYS A 28 6.74 38.03 101.12
C LYS A 28 5.54 37.45 101.90
N LYS A 29 4.28 37.87 101.67
CA LYS A 29 3.10 37.44 102.47
C LYS A 29 1.93 36.82 101.69
N LYS A 30 2.13 36.33 100.46
CA LYS A 30 1.08 35.66 99.65
C LYS A 30 1.57 34.40 98.91
N LYS A 31 2.56 33.71 99.47
CA LYS A 31 3.14 32.46 98.93
C LYS A 31 2.68 31.18 99.64
N GLU A 32 1.54 31.22 100.32
CA GLU A 32 0.75 30.03 100.65
C GLU A 32 -0.52 30.00 99.79
N LYS A 33 -0.37 30.32 98.49
CA LYS A 33 -1.47 30.21 97.52
C LYS A 33 -1.58 28.75 97.10
N LYS A 34 -2.30 27.99 97.92
CA LYS A 34 -2.96 26.70 97.63
C LYS A 34 -2.38 25.97 96.41
N ASP A 35 -1.30 25.23 96.63
CA ASP A 35 -0.66 24.37 95.62
C ASP A 35 -1.64 23.33 95.02
N PHE A 36 -2.78 23.09 95.68
CA PHE A 36 -3.88 22.27 95.19
C PHE A 36 -5.17 23.09 95.09
N GLN A 37 -5.52 23.52 93.88
CA GLN A 37 -6.79 24.15 93.60
C GLN A 37 -7.72 23.12 92.92
N LYS A 38 -8.64 22.53 93.71
CA LYS A 38 -9.67 21.64 93.17
C LYS A 38 -10.59 22.44 92.24
N VAL A 39 -10.69 22.03 90.98
CA VAL A 39 -11.62 22.61 90.01
C VAL A 39 -13.04 22.40 90.54
N LYS A 40 -13.84 23.47 90.61
CA LYS A 40 -15.24 23.39 91.05
C LYS A 40 -16.01 22.42 90.14
N LEU A 41 -16.72 21.47 90.73
CA LEU A 41 -17.62 20.57 90.01
C LEU A 41 -18.69 21.40 89.29
N LYS A 42 -18.71 21.32 87.96
CA LYS A 42 -19.79 21.85 87.14
C LYS A 42 -20.78 20.71 86.89
N ALA A 43 -21.98 20.81 87.45
CA ALA A 43 -23.03 19.81 87.23
C ALA A 43 -23.34 19.68 85.73
N GLY A 44 -23.44 18.45 85.23
CA GLY A 44 -23.68 18.13 83.82
C GLY A 44 -22.43 17.78 83.00
N ASN A 45 -21.22 18.09 83.49
CA ASN A 45 -19.97 17.70 82.82
C ASN A 45 -19.35 16.44 83.45
N LEU A 46 -18.68 15.63 82.61
CA LEU A 46 -17.92 14.46 83.07
C LEU A 46 -16.91 14.86 84.15
N ARG A 47 -16.83 14.03 85.21
CA ARG A 47 -15.96 14.28 86.36
C ARG A 47 -14.52 14.46 85.88
N PRO A 48 -13.82 15.54 86.28
CA PRO A 48 -12.45 15.76 85.85
C PRO A 48 -11.56 14.62 86.35
N LYS A 49 -10.72 14.17 85.43
CA LYS A 49 -9.67 13.17 85.64
C LYS A 49 -8.75 13.56 86.81
N GLY A 50 -8.19 12.57 87.51
CA GLY A 50 -7.40 12.80 88.70
C GLY A 50 -6.16 13.66 88.40
N LEU A 51 -5.74 14.51 89.36
CA LEU A 51 -4.54 15.36 89.20
C LEU A 51 -3.25 14.56 88.95
N ASN A 52 -3.23 13.28 89.34
CA ASN A 52 -2.10 12.36 89.16
C ASN A 52 -2.29 11.42 87.95
N GLU A 53 -3.29 11.65 87.10
CA GLU A 53 -3.54 10.79 85.95
C GLU A 53 -2.57 11.12 84.82
N THR A 54 -1.62 10.22 84.59
CA THR A 54 -0.73 10.28 83.44
C THR A 54 -1.53 9.99 82.17
N LYS A 55 -1.63 10.97 81.27
CA LYS A 55 -2.27 10.77 79.95
C LYS A 55 -1.36 9.90 79.08
N LEU A 56 -1.78 8.66 78.83
CA LEU A 56 -1.07 7.69 77.99
C LEU A 56 -1.43 7.81 76.49
N GLU A 57 -2.17 8.84 76.10
CA GLU A 57 -2.57 9.09 74.72
C GLU A 57 -1.43 9.79 73.98
N PHE A 58 -0.55 9.01 73.34
CA PHE A 58 0.41 9.53 72.38
C PHE A 58 -0.01 9.17 70.96
N GLN A 59 0.03 10.15 70.05
CA GLN A 59 -0.19 9.93 68.62
C GLN A 59 1.16 9.89 67.93
N SER A 60 1.58 8.69 67.51
CA SER A 60 2.76 8.54 66.64
C SER A 60 2.32 8.66 65.18
N LYS A 61 2.96 9.56 64.43
CA LYS A 61 2.78 9.68 62.97
C LYS A 61 4.03 9.15 62.29
N SER A 62 3.87 8.22 61.36
CA SER A 62 4.98 7.75 60.53
C SER A 62 5.40 8.82 59.53
N ILE A 63 6.71 8.96 59.33
CA ILE A 63 7.27 9.81 58.28
C ILE A 63 7.39 8.94 57.03
N LEU A 64 6.58 9.20 56.02
CA LEU A 64 6.71 8.57 54.71
C LEU A 64 7.83 9.27 53.92
N ILE A 65 9.02 8.69 53.93
CA ILE A 65 10.13 9.13 53.09
C ILE A 65 9.83 8.63 51.67
N ARG A 66 9.78 9.55 50.70
CA ARG A 66 9.66 9.17 49.28
C ARG A 66 10.87 8.33 48.91
N GLU A 67 10.67 7.22 48.21
CA GLU A 67 11.73 6.37 47.69
C GLU A 67 12.56 7.12 46.64
N GLN A 68 13.49 7.97 47.07
CA GLN A 68 14.23 8.86 46.18
C GLN A 68 15.60 8.27 45.77
N LEU A 69 16.05 7.20 46.41
CA LEU A 69 17.36 6.59 46.21
C LEU A 69 17.30 5.08 46.55
N ARG A 70 16.69 4.25 45.68
CA ARG A 70 17.02 2.82 45.71
C ARG A 70 18.39 2.68 45.01
N GLN A 71 19.40 2.18 45.73
CA GLN A 71 20.63 1.67 45.11
C GLN A 71 20.25 0.45 44.25
N ASP A 72 20.77 0.43 43.02
CA ASP A 72 20.54 -0.56 41.98
C ASP A 72 20.70 -2.01 42.46
N LEU A 73 19.59 -2.73 42.67
CA LEU A 73 19.61 -4.18 42.89
C LEU A 73 18.73 -4.95 41.90
N GLY A 74 18.11 -4.28 40.93
CA GLY A 74 17.29 -4.94 39.92
C GLY A 74 17.23 -4.19 38.59
N PRO A 75 16.94 -4.89 37.48
CA PRO A 75 16.74 -4.26 36.19
C PRO A 75 15.56 -3.27 36.26
N GLU A 76 15.77 -2.05 35.78
CA GLU A 76 14.73 -1.01 35.79
C GLU A 76 13.45 -1.50 35.09
N HIS A 77 12.30 -1.27 35.72
CA HIS A 77 11.01 -1.58 35.13
C HIS A 77 10.76 -0.65 33.93
N ILE A 78 10.19 -1.21 32.86
CA ILE A 78 9.94 -0.46 31.64
C ILE A 78 8.97 0.71 31.84
N ASN A 79 8.05 0.60 32.80
CA ASN A 79 7.19 1.72 33.18
C ASN A 79 7.98 2.93 33.73
N ASP A 80 9.08 2.70 34.44
CA ASP A 80 9.93 3.79 34.95
C ASP A 80 10.72 4.45 33.82
N ILE A 81 11.18 3.67 32.85
CA ILE A 81 11.79 4.17 31.61
C ILE A 81 10.78 5.06 30.85
N LEU A 82 9.55 4.60 30.68
CA LEU A 82 8.47 5.35 30.02
C LEU A 82 8.11 6.65 30.76
N LEU A 83 8.09 6.63 32.10
CA LEU A 83 7.84 7.83 32.90
C LEU A 83 8.96 8.87 32.73
N ARG A 84 10.22 8.44 32.65
CA ARG A 84 11.36 9.33 32.37
C ARG A 84 11.29 9.92 30.98
N LEU A 85 10.86 9.14 29.98
CA LEU A 85 10.59 9.67 28.64
C LEU A 85 9.54 10.78 28.65
N ARG A 86 8.51 10.70 29.50
CA ARG A 86 7.49 11.75 29.56
C ARG A 86 8.01 13.04 30.21
N LYS A 87 8.79 12.94 31.28
CA LYS A 87 9.17 14.08 32.15
C LYS A 87 10.58 14.66 31.91
N GLY A 88 11.47 13.94 31.25
CA GLY A 88 12.86 14.35 31.07
C GLY A 88 13.05 15.55 30.14
N THR A 89 14.25 16.14 30.16
CA THR A 89 14.66 17.14 29.14
C THR A 89 14.88 16.46 27.78
N SER A 90 14.94 17.21 26.68
CA SER A 90 15.16 16.61 25.35
C SER A 90 16.44 15.76 25.27
N SER A 91 17.56 16.22 25.84
CA SER A 91 18.79 15.43 25.88
C SER A 91 18.66 14.15 26.73
N GLN A 92 17.97 14.23 27.87
CA GLN A 92 17.70 13.06 28.71
C GLN A 92 16.78 12.07 28.00
N LYS A 93 15.76 12.56 27.29
CA LYS A 93 14.82 11.72 26.53
C LYS A 93 15.54 10.90 25.47
N LEU A 94 16.49 11.48 24.74
CA LEU A 94 17.29 10.75 23.76
C LEU A 94 18.11 9.63 24.42
N ALA A 95 18.83 9.93 25.50
CA ALA A 95 19.60 8.92 26.24
C ALA A 95 18.71 7.79 26.77
N VAL A 96 17.52 8.13 27.28
CA VAL A 96 16.53 7.16 27.77
C VAL A 96 15.91 6.34 26.62
N LEU A 97 15.72 6.91 25.43
CA LEU A 97 15.28 6.16 24.24
C LEU A 97 16.33 5.13 23.81
N ASP A 98 17.61 5.48 23.87
CA ASP A 98 18.69 4.55 23.57
C ASP A 98 18.78 3.43 24.62
N THR A 99 18.56 3.75 25.91
CA THR A 99 18.41 2.74 26.97
C THR A 99 17.18 1.85 26.74
N LEU A 100 16.06 2.42 26.31
CA LEU A 100 14.87 1.64 25.97
C LEU A 100 15.16 0.67 24.82
N LYS A 101 15.86 1.14 23.79
CA LYS A 101 16.27 0.30 22.65
C LYS A 101 17.13 -0.89 23.10
N THR A 102 18.14 -0.67 23.92
CA THR A 102 19.01 -1.76 24.41
C THR A 102 18.24 -2.75 25.29
N ARG A 103 17.33 -2.26 26.14
CA ARG A 103 16.45 -3.11 26.96
C ARG A 103 15.52 -3.97 26.09
N LEU A 104 14.86 -3.38 25.09
CA LEU A 104 14.00 -4.13 24.17
C LEU A 104 14.75 -5.19 23.35
N GLN A 105 16.05 -5.01 23.11
CA GLN A 105 16.89 -6.01 22.43
C GLN A 105 17.28 -7.17 23.36
N ASN A 106 17.52 -6.90 24.64
CA ASN A 106 18.06 -7.89 25.57
C ASN A 106 17.00 -8.61 26.39
N ASP A 107 15.89 -7.93 26.72
CA ASP A 107 14.85 -8.48 27.58
C ASP A 107 13.91 -9.43 26.84
N ASP A 108 13.33 -10.39 27.55
CA ASP A 108 12.29 -11.25 26.99
C ASP A 108 10.99 -10.48 26.73
N VAL A 109 10.28 -10.85 25.65
CA VAL A 109 9.04 -10.15 25.22
C VAL A 109 7.97 -10.16 26.31
N GLU A 110 7.88 -11.25 27.07
CA GLU A 110 6.92 -11.40 28.17
C GLU A 110 7.10 -10.35 29.27
N SER A 111 8.33 -9.87 29.49
CA SER A 111 8.63 -8.88 30.52
C SER A 111 8.00 -7.51 30.24
N TRP A 112 7.73 -7.19 28.97
CA TRP A 112 7.28 -5.87 28.54
C TRP A 112 5.98 -5.87 27.73
N SER A 113 5.46 -7.03 27.38
CA SER A 113 4.13 -7.20 26.80
C SER A 113 3.03 -6.46 27.58
N PRO A 114 2.99 -6.45 28.93
CA PRO A 114 1.99 -5.68 29.68
C PRO A 114 2.07 -4.16 29.47
N ALA A 115 3.25 -3.65 29.09
CA ALA A 115 3.49 -2.24 28.81
C ALA A 115 3.45 -1.91 27.30
N LEU A 116 3.12 -2.86 26.42
CA LEU A 116 3.18 -2.73 24.97
C LEU A 116 2.40 -1.53 24.45
N GLN A 117 1.18 -1.33 24.96
CA GLN A 117 0.36 -0.18 24.57
C GLN A 117 1.06 1.16 24.88
N SER A 118 1.62 1.31 26.08
CA SER A 118 2.30 2.54 26.48
C SER A 118 3.63 2.70 25.75
N LEU A 119 4.31 1.61 25.40
CA LEU A 119 5.51 1.61 24.57
C LEU A 119 5.22 2.14 23.18
N ILE A 120 4.18 1.61 22.52
CA ILE A 120 3.79 2.04 21.18
C ILE A 120 3.33 3.50 21.18
N ASP A 121 2.46 3.90 22.11
CA ASP A 121 2.01 5.30 22.20
C ASP A 121 3.19 6.26 22.43
N THR A 122 4.12 5.89 23.32
CA THR A 122 5.30 6.71 23.59
C THR A 122 6.19 6.78 22.35
N CYS A 123 6.57 5.66 21.74
CA CYS A 123 7.45 5.67 20.57
C CYS A 123 6.84 6.38 19.37
N THR A 124 5.54 6.20 19.10
CA THR A 124 4.82 6.90 18.02
C THR A 124 4.72 8.40 18.26
N SER A 125 4.58 8.85 19.51
CA SER A 125 4.63 10.28 19.83
C SER A 125 5.99 10.91 19.49
N TYR A 126 7.09 10.16 19.66
CA TYR A 126 8.44 10.61 19.32
C TYR A 126 8.73 10.66 17.83
N ILE A 127 7.99 9.88 17.01
CA ILE A 127 8.08 9.98 15.55
C ILE A 127 7.56 11.35 15.06
N SER A 128 6.54 11.88 15.73
CA SER A 128 5.91 13.17 15.35
C SER A 128 6.77 14.39 15.73
N LEU A 129 7.86 14.20 16.47
CA LEU A 129 8.73 15.32 16.86
C LEU A 129 9.66 15.73 15.72
N GLU A 130 9.97 17.02 15.66
CA GLU A 130 10.84 17.59 14.62
C GLU A 130 12.28 17.05 14.69
N SER A 131 12.74 16.65 15.88
CA SER A 131 14.11 16.17 16.09
C SER A 131 14.38 14.80 15.42
N VAL A 132 15.27 14.81 14.42
CA VAL A 132 15.71 13.62 13.67
C VAL A 132 16.30 12.53 14.57
N SER A 133 17.05 12.90 15.61
CA SER A 133 17.67 11.94 16.53
C SER A 133 16.63 11.17 17.34
N HIS A 134 15.61 11.87 17.86
CA HIS A 134 14.50 11.25 18.59
C HIS A 134 13.70 10.32 17.67
N TYR A 135 13.41 10.75 16.44
CA TYR A 135 12.79 9.91 15.43
C TYR A 135 13.59 8.62 15.19
N ARG A 136 14.90 8.72 14.94
CA ARG A 136 15.74 7.56 14.66
C ARG A 136 15.73 6.56 15.82
N SER A 137 15.92 7.01 17.06
CA SER A 137 15.90 6.10 18.21
C SER A 137 14.52 5.47 18.43
N ALA A 138 13.45 6.26 18.35
CA ALA A 138 12.08 5.76 18.51
C ALA A 138 11.66 4.78 17.40
N PHE A 139 12.03 5.06 16.15
CA PHE A 139 11.79 4.18 15.00
C PHE A 139 12.52 2.84 15.15
N GLN A 140 13.77 2.86 15.62
CA GLN A 140 14.50 1.62 15.90
C GLN A 140 13.86 0.80 17.02
N SER A 141 13.38 1.46 18.09
CA SER A 141 12.62 0.77 19.14
C SER A 141 11.34 0.13 18.61
N LEU A 142 10.58 0.83 17.76
CA LEU A 142 9.40 0.25 17.10
C LEU A 142 9.76 -0.93 16.21
N LYS A 143 10.85 -0.81 15.43
CA LYS A 143 11.33 -1.91 14.59
C LYS A 143 11.63 -3.16 15.40
N ILE A 144 12.26 -3.00 16.57
CA ILE A 144 12.52 -4.12 17.49
C ILE A 144 11.20 -4.70 18.01
N ILE A 145 10.27 -3.87 18.47
CA ILE A 145 8.96 -4.30 18.98
C ILE A 145 8.22 -5.14 17.94
N PHE A 146 8.04 -4.63 16.71
CA PHE A 146 7.34 -5.35 15.65
C PHE A 146 8.07 -6.64 15.24
N SER A 147 9.40 -6.65 15.23
CA SER A 147 10.17 -7.87 14.89
C SER A 147 10.10 -8.97 15.95
N ARG A 148 9.88 -8.62 17.23
CA ARG A 148 9.88 -9.58 18.34
C ARG A 148 8.49 -10.06 18.74
N VAL A 149 7.45 -9.22 18.60
CA VAL A 149 6.07 -9.63 18.87
C VAL A 149 5.49 -10.30 17.62
N LYS A 150 5.32 -11.63 17.69
CA LYS A 150 4.77 -12.42 16.58
C LYS A 150 3.26 -12.62 16.63
N SER A 151 2.64 -12.40 17.78
CA SER A 151 1.20 -12.63 17.95
C SER A 151 0.38 -11.46 17.38
N PRO A 152 -0.51 -11.69 16.41
CA PRO A 152 -1.39 -10.65 15.86
C PRO A 152 -2.39 -10.12 16.91
N GLU A 153 -2.79 -10.97 17.86
CA GLU A 153 -3.77 -10.64 18.91
C GLU A 153 -3.29 -9.52 19.83
N CYS A 154 -1.97 -9.35 19.99
CA CYS A 154 -1.38 -8.27 20.78
C CYS A 154 -1.50 -6.90 20.10
N PHE A 155 -1.50 -6.87 18.76
CA PHE A 155 -1.53 -5.64 17.99
C PHE A 155 -2.92 -5.22 17.55
N ASP A 156 -3.84 -6.16 17.33
CA ASP A 156 -5.23 -5.89 16.97
C ASP A 156 -5.88 -4.75 17.79
N PRO A 157 -5.87 -4.76 19.15
CA PRO A 157 -6.46 -3.67 19.94
C PRO A 157 -5.69 -2.34 19.83
N LEU A 158 -4.46 -2.35 19.31
CA LEU A 158 -3.58 -1.18 19.17
C LEU A 158 -3.59 -0.61 17.75
N MET A 159 -4.16 -1.33 16.77
CA MET A 159 -4.26 -0.89 15.38
C MET A 159 -4.97 0.45 15.20
N PRO A 160 -6.11 0.74 15.85
CA PRO A 160 -6.77 2.04 15.70
C PRO A 160 -5.82 3.20 16.08
N LEU A 161 -5.05 3.04 17.17
CA LEU A 161 -4.08 4.03 17.63
C LEU A 161 -2.92 4.18 16.63
N LEU A 162 -2.34 3.07 16.18
CA LEU A 162 -1.24 3.07 15.21
C LEU A 162 -1.63 3.73 13.89
N CYS A 163 -2.77 3.33 13.32
CA CYS A 163 -3.30 3.86 12.08
C CYS A 163 -3.63 5.36 12.20
N GLN A 164 -4.24 5.80 13.30
CA GLN A 164 -4.51 7.21 13.54
C GLN A 164 -3.22 8.04 13.64
N ARG A 165 -2.22 7.55 14.38
CA ARG A 165 -0.91 8.22 14.48
C ARG A 165 -0.25 8.31 13.11
N LEU A 166 -0.31 7.24 12.32
CA LEU A 166 0.25 7.22 10.97
C LEU A 166 -0.44 8.22 10.03
N ILE A 167 -1.77 8.24 10.02
CA ILE A 167 -2.55 9.23 9.25
C ILE A 167 -2.21 10.66 9.70
N SER A 168 -2.07 10.88 11.02
CA SER A 168 -1.65 12.17 11.55
C SER A 168 -0.24 12.58 11.11
N LEU A 169 0.68 11.62 10.96
CA LEU A 169 2.02 11.89 10.43
C LEU A 169 1.96 12.24 8.95
N MET A 170 1.19 11.50 8.14
CA MET A 170 1.03 11.75 6.70
C MET A 170 0.34 13.09 6.39
N THR A 171 -0.52 13.56 7.30
CA THR A 171 -1.26 14.83 7.15
C THR A 171 -0.61 16.00 7.88
N HIS A 172 0.57 15.80 8.48
CA HIS A 172 1.27 16.80 9.27
C HIS A 172 1.66 18.05 8.45
N LEU A 173 1.69 19.21 9.10
CA LEU A 173 2.03 20.49 8.44
C LEU A 173 3.50 20.56 8.02
N ASN A 174 4.40 20.00 8.83
CA ASN A 174 5.84 19.93 8.54
C ASN A 174 6.16 18.76 7.60
N ASP A 175 6.79 19.07 6.47
CA ASP A 175 7.16 18.16 5.38
C ASP A 175 8.11 17.06 5.86
N ASP A 176 9.11 17.39 6.69
CA ASP A 176 10.06 16.43 7.25
C ASP A 176 9.36 15.33 8.07
N VAL A 177 8.29 15.71 8.78
CA VAL A 177 7.50 14.78 9.60
C VAL A 177 6.63 13.90 8.71
N ARG A 178 6.06 14.46 7.62
CA ARG A 178 5.31 13.68 6.64
C ARG A 178 6.19 12.63 5.97
N GLU A 179 7.40 12.96 5.57
CA GLU A 179 8.34 12.02 4.95
C GLU A 179 8.70 10.85 5.88
N ARG A 180 8.86 11.14 7.18
CA ARG A 180 9.11 10.11 8.21
C ARG A 180 7.95 9.13 8.42
N SER A 181 6.76 9.42 7.89
CA SER A 181 5.62 8.49 7.95
C SER A 181 5.80 7.28 7.02
N VAL A 182 6.51 7.42 5.90
CA VAL A 182 6.65 6.35 4.90
C VAL A 182 7.45 5.16 5.45
N PRO A 183 8.61 5.34 6.11
CA PRO A 183 9.31 4.21 6.74
C PRO A 183 8.51 3.51 7.85
N VAL A 184 7.62 4.26 8.53
CA VAL A 184 6.74 3.70 9.56
C VAL A 184 5.63 2.87 8.93
N LEU A 185 5.05 3.33 7.82
CA LEU A 185 4.12 2.54 7.02
C LEU A 185 4.78 1.28 6.47
N GLU A 186 5.98 1.38 5.88
CA GLU A 186 6.77 0.24 5.40
C GLU A 186 6.95 -0.80 6.50
N LEU A 187 7.32 -0.36 7.70
CA LEU A 187 7.52 -1.24 8.85
C LEU A 187 6.24 -2.00 9.24
N LEU A 188 5.07 -1.36 9.16
CA LEU A 188 3.78 -1.96 9.46
C LEU A 188 3.34 -2.94 8.36
N ILE A 189 3.48 -2.56 7.09
CA ILE A 189 3.09 -3.37 5.94
C ILE A 189 3.93 -4.66 5.84
N HIS A 190 5.24 -4.58 6.11
CA HIS A 190 6.13 -5.75 6.02
C HIS A 190 5.94 -6.78 7.15
N GLN A 191 5.03 -6.55 8.11
CA GLN A 191 4.67 -7.58 9.09
C GLN A 191 3.82 -8.67 8.45
N THR A 192 4.04 -9.93 8.83
CA THR A 192 3.33 -11.09 8.24
C THR A 192 1.82 -11.06 8.46
N TYR A 193 1.35 -10.39 9.52
CA TYR A 193 -0.07 -10.26 9.89
C TYR A 193 -0.69 -8.93 9.41
N SER A 194 0.04 -8.12 8.65
CA SER A 194 -0.36 -6.75 8.29
C SER A 194 -1.65 -6.70 7.47
N SER A 195 -1.83 -7.63 6.52
CA SER A 195 -3.01 -7.65 5.63
C SER A 195 -4.31 -7.71 6.44
N ALA A 196 -4.44 -8.68 7.35
CA ALA A 196 -5.63 -8.85 8.17
C ALA A 196 -5.88 -7.68 9.16
N LEU A 197 -4.81 -7.13 9.74
CA LEU A 197 -4.91 -6.03 10.71
C LEU A 197 -5.21 -4.67 10.06
N LEU A 198 -4.71 -4.44 8.84
CA LEU A 198 -4.84 -3.17 8.14
C LEU A 198 -6.13 -3.08 7.32
N THR A 199 -6.83 -4.18 7.05
CA THR A 199 -8.05 -4.24 6.22
C THR A 199 -9.02 -3.08 6.46
N ASN A 200 -9.32 -2.76 7.73
CA ASN A 200 -10.29 -1.72 8.09
C ASN A 200 -9.76 -0.28 7.98
N TYR A 201 -8.43 -0.11 7.88
CA TYR A 201 -7.77 1.20 7.88
C TYR A 201 -7.06 1.51 6.57
N ALA A 202 -6.83 0.50 5.72
CA ALA A 202 -6.02 0.58 4.52
C ALA A 202 -6.53 1.66 3.56
N LEU A 203 -7.85 1.83 3.45
CA LEU A 203 -8.45 2.85 2.59
C LEU A 203 -8.11 4.28 3.05
N SER A 204 -8.26 4.56 4.36
CA SER A 204 -7.95 5.86 4.95
C SER A 204 -6.45 6.18 4.94
N ILE A 205 -5.62 5.16 5.17
CA ILE A 205 -4.16 5.28 5.07
C ILE A 205 -3.76 5.57 3.63
N LEU A 206 -4.32 4.84 2.66
CA LEU A 206 -4.05 5.03 1.24
C LEU A 206 -4.49 6.43 0.78
N GLU A 207 -5.68 6.89 1.18
CA GLU A 207 -6.13 8.26 0.90
C GLU A 207 -5.13 9.30 1.42
N SER A 208 -4.70 9.14 2.67
CA SER A 208 -3.77 10.07 3.33
C SER A 208 -2.40 10.09 2.67
N LEU A 209 -1.87 8.92 2.31
CA LEU A 209 -0.61 8.79 1.61
C LEU A 209 -0.68 9.43 0.21
N LEU A 210 -1.72 9.16 -0.56
CA LEU A 210 -1.89 9.75 -1.89
C LEU A 210 -2.02 11.28 -1.81
N GLN A 211 -2.75 11.80 -0.81
CA GLN A 211 -2.82 13.24 -0.58
C GLN A 211 -1.48 13.85 -0.19
N GLN A 212 -0.67 13.16 0.61
CA GLN A 212 0.69 13.59 0.93
C GLN A 212 1.53 13.74 -0.34
N LEU A 213 1.51 12.74 -1.21
CA LEU A 213 2.26 12.74 -2.48
C LEU A 213 1.78 13.86 -3.42
N MET A 214 0.48 14.10 -3.48
CA MET A 214 -0.08 15.20 -4.27
C MET A 214 0.22 16.60 -3.70
N LYS A 215 0.60 16.73 -2.42
CA LYS A 215 0.98 18.02 -1.82
C LYS A 215 2.46 18.33 -2.05
N THR A 216 3.31 17.32 -2.00
CA THR A 216 4.76 17.46 -2.22
C THR A 216 5.11 17.73 -3.69
N SER A 217 4.18 17.54 -4.62
CA SER A 217 4.35 17.79 -6.06
C SER A 217 4.24 19.24 -6.53
N ARG A 218 4.07 20.22 -5.63
CA ARG A 218 3.80 21.62 -6.01
C ARG A 218 4.96 22.37 -6.68
N SER A 219 6.13 21.76 -6.84
CA SER A 219 7.10 22.22 -7.83
C SER A 219 7.47 21.07 -8.77
N GLU A 220 7.48 21.36 -10.07
CA GLU A 220 7.75 20.44 -11.19
C GLU A 220 9.11 19.70 -11.10
N ARG A 221 9.90 19.92 -10.05
CA ARG A 221 11.25 19.36 -9.87
C ARG A 221 11.49 18.64 -8.54
N GLN A 222 10.50 18.57 -7.63
CA GLN A 222 10.78 18.15 -6.24
C GLN A 222 10.23 16.79 -5.82
N PHE A 223 9.41 16.13 -6.63
CA PHE A 223 8.85 14.83 -6.25
C PHE A 223 9.93 13.76 -6.01
N ILE A 224 11.01 13.81 -6.80
CA ILE A 224 12.13 12.85 -6.75
C ILE A 224 13.13 13.18 -5.63
N ILE A 225 13.27 14.46 -5.26
CA ILE A 225 14.35 14.92 -4.38
C ILE A 225 14.02 14.66 -2.90
N THR A 226 12.74 14.68 -2.51
CA THR A 226 12.37 14.60 -1.09
C THR A 226 12.61 13.21 -0.49
N ILE A 227 12.43 12.11 -1.25
CA ILE A 227 12.66 10.76 -0.72
C ILE A 227 14.15 10.37 -0.73
N ASP A 228 14.96 10.91 -1.65
CA ASP A 228 16.38 10.56 -1.78
C ASP A 228 17.28 11.08 -0.64
N THR A 229 16.86 12.11 0.11
CA THR A 229 17.74 12.76 1.10
C THR A 229 17.78 12.09 2.48
N THR A 230 16.81 11.24 2.83
CA THR A 230 16.74 10.66 4.19
C THR A 230 17.32 9.24 4.30
N THR A 231 17.47 8.53 3.19
CA THR A 231 18.17 7.24 3.13
C THR A 231 19.51 7.39 2.42
N ILE A 232 20.56 7.49 3.22
CA ILE A 232 21.96 7.43 2.79
C ILE A 232 22.14 6.23 1.84
N GLY A 233 22.26 6.51 0.54
CA GLY A 233 23.04 5.69 -0.39
C GLY A 233 22.33 4.80 -1.41
N ASN A 234 21.01 4.85 -1.63
CA ASN A 234 20.39 4.11 -2.75
C ASN A 234 19.11 4.79 -3.25
N ASN A 235 19.09 5.14 -4.55
CA ASN A 235 18.02 5.73 -5.37
C ASN A 235 16.72 4.87 -5.46
N SER A 236 16.37 4.12 -4.41
CA SER A 236 15.32 3.11 -4.36
C SER A 236 14.06 3.54 -3.58
N GLY A 237 14.03 4.76 -3.06
CA GLY A 237 12.92 5.25 -2.22
C GLY A 237 11.57 5.25 -2.93
N ASN A 238 11.54 5.72 -4.18
CA ASN A 238 10.32 5.77 -4.99
C ASN A 238 9.74 4.39 -5.29
N ALA A 239 10.60 3.40 -5.60
CA ALA A 239 10.17 2.04 -5.86
C ALA A 239 9.56 1.37 -4.61
N ARG A 240 10.13 1.63 -3.42
CA ARG A 240 9.60 1.12 -2.14
C ARG A 240 8.27 1.76 -1.77
N LEU A 241 8.14 3.08 -1.98
CA LEU A 241 6.89 3.78 -1.79
C LEU A 241 5.80 3.23 -2.71
N LEU A 242 6.10 3.04 -4.01
CA LEU A 242 5.16 2.44 -4.95
C LEU A 242 4.82 0.99 -4.58
N ASP A 243 5.77 0.22 -4.05
CA ASP A 243 5.49 -1.12 -3.54
C ASP A 243 4.55 -1.08 -2.33
N CYS A 244 4.71 -0.12 -1.41
CA CYS A 244 3.78 0.10 -0.30
C CYS A 244 2.38 0.46 -0.79
N ILE A 245 2.28 1.35 -1.79
CA ILE A 245 1.00 1.70 -2.41
C ILE A 245 0.38 0.44 -3.03
N ALA A 246 1.16 -0.36 -3.76
CA ALA A 246 0.67 -1.60 -4.36
C ALA A 246 0.13 -2.58 -3.32
N GLN A 247 0.83 -2.73 -2.18
CA GLN A 247 0.39 -3.59 -1.08
C GLN A 247 -0.90 -3.08 -0.42
N LEU A 248 -1.02 -1.78 -0.15
CA LEU A 248 -2.27 -1.18 0.36
C LEU A 248 -3.42 -1.33 -0.62
N VAL A 249 -3.17 -1.10 -1.92
CA VAL A 249 -4.14 -1.27 -2.99
C VAL A 249 -4.65 -2.71 -3.04
N ASN A 250 -3.77 -3.71 -2.87
CA ASN A 250 -4.18 -5.10 -2.78
C ASN A 250 -5.09 -5.35 -1.58
N ILE A 251 -4.70 -4.92 -0.38
CA ILE A 251 -5.49 -5.08 0.85
C ILE A 251 -6.88 -4.45 0.70
N VAL A 252 -6.94 -3.21 0.17
CA VAL A 252 -8.20 -2.51 -0.07
C VAL A 252 -9.07 -3.31 -1.03
N PHE A 253 -8.56 -3.68 -2.20
CA PHE A 253 -9.38 -4.35 -3.21
C PHE A 253 -9.72 -5.81 -2.86
N ASP A 254 -8.87 -6.53 -2.13
CA ASP A 254 -9.21 -7.87 -1.62
C ASP A 254 -10.41 -7.78 -0.67
N LYS A 255 -10.43 -6.82 0.26
CA LYS A 255 -11.59 -6.55 1.13
C LYS A 255 -12.88 -6.35 0.33
N TYR A 256 -12.86 -5.44 -0.65
CA TYR A 256 -14.04 -5.12 -1.45
C TYR A 256 -14.49 -6.26 -2.37
N ASN A 257 -13.57 -7.14 -2.78
CA ASN A 257 -13.91 -8.31 -3.57
C ASN A 257 -14.47 -9.46 -2.70
N ASP A 258 -14.02 -9.59 -1.45
CA ASP A 258 -14.47 -10.63 -0.51
C ASP A 258 -15.82 -10.29 0.14
N GLU A 259 -16.13 -9.01 0.35
CA GLU A 259 -17.41 -8.53 0.89
C GLU A 259 -18.59 -8.65 -0.11
N GLN A 260 -18.38 -9.28 -1.27
CA GLN A 260 -19.47 -9.61 -2.20
C GLN A 260 -20.54 -10.43 -1.47
N PRO A 261 -21.82 -10.05 -1.54
CA PRO A 261 -22.89 -10.79 -0.91
C PRO A 261 -23.02 -12.14 -1.62
N THR A 262 -22.37 -13.17 -1.08
CA THR A 262 -22.83 -14.53 -1.32
C THR A 262 -24.27 -14.58 -0.84
N ASN A 263 -25.20 -14.92 -1.75
CA ASN A 263 -26.63 -15.13 -1.50
C ASN A 263 -26.87 -16.09 -0.32
N LYS A 264 -26.69 -15.62 0.91
CA LYS A 264 -27.14 -16.26 2.15
C LYS A 264 -28.29 -15.38 2.63
N GLY A 265 -29.49 -15.87 2.36
CA GLY A 265 -30.73 -15.11 2.48
C GLY A 265 -30.94 -14.47 3.85
N SER A 266 -31.46 -13.24 3.82
CA SER A 266 -32.56 -12.78 4.66
C SER A 266 -32.56 -13.25 6.13
N GLN A 267 -31.51 -12.92 6.89
CA GLN A 267 -31.54 -12.88 8.36
C GLN A 267 -30.70 -11.73 8.96
N GLN A 268 -30.23 -10.75 8.17
CA GLN A 268 -29.37 -9.67 8.69
C GLN A 268 -30.11 -8.47 9.28
N ASP A 269 -31.43 -8.33 9.07
CA ASP A 269 -32.18 -7.18 9.59
C ASP A 269 -32.61 -7.33 11.06
N GLU A 270 -32.60 -8.55 11.63
CA GLU A 270 -32.85 -8.76 13.08
C GLU A 270 -31.57 -8.69 13.94
N GLU A 271 -30.39 -8.91 13.37
CA GLU A 271 -29.11 -8.87 14.12
C GLU A 271 -28.60 -7.43 14.34
N GLN A 272 -28.89 -6.49 13.44
CA GLN A 272 -28.52 -5.08 13.62
C GLN A 272 -29.31 -4.41 14.76
N GLN A 273 -30.54 -4.84 15.04
CA GLN A 273 -31.31 -4.34 16.19
C GLN A 273 -30.88 -4.99 17.51
N LYS A 274 -30.44 -6.24 17.51
CA LYS A 274 -29.86 -6.89 18.72
C LYS A 274 -28.51 -6.30 19.11
N SER A 275 -27.68 -5.89 18.14
CA SER A 275 -26.39 -5.24 18.39
C SER A 275 -26.51 -3.89 19.12
N LEU A 276 -27.60 -3.14 18.90
CA LEU A 276 -27.85 -1.87 19.59
C LEU A 276 -28.26 -2.04 21.06
N PHE A 277 -28.89 -3.16 21.41
CA PHE A 277 -29.29 -3.45 22.80
C PHE A 277 -28.13 -3.96 23.65
N ASP A 278 -27.19 -4.71 23.05
CA ASP A 278 -25.95 -5.15 23.73
C ASP A 278 -24.95 -4.00 23.98
N LEU A 279 -25.16 -2.85 23.33
CA LEU A 279 -24.31 -1.65 23.45
C LEU A 279 -24.34 -1.02 24.85
N PHE A 280 -25.42 -1.21 25.61
CA PHE A 280 -25.58 -0.61 26.94
C PHE A 280 -25.07 -1.49 28.09
N HIS A 281 -24.81 -2.78 27.87
CA HIS A 281 -24.38 -3.70 28.92
C HIS A 281 -22.87 -4.00 28.95
N GLN A 282 -22.07 -3.54 27.97
CA GLN A 282 -20.61 -3.70 27.96
C GLN A 282 -19.86 -2.46 28.47
N THR A 283 -20.17 -1.97 29.67
CA THR A 283 -19.47 -0.81 30.27
C THR A 283 -18.17 -1.13 31.03
N LYS A 284 -17.50 -2.26 30.75
CA LYS A 284 -16.25 -2.59 31.46
C LYS A 284 -15.03 -3.04 30.63
N ALA A 285 -15.09 -3.12 29.31
CA ALA A 285 -13.88 -3.39 28.52
C ALA A 285 -13.99 -2.87 27.08
N LYS A 286 -12.95 -2.15 26.64
CA LYS A 286 -12.67 -1.65 25.27
C LYS A 286 -13.20 -0.23 24.95
N PRO A 287 -12.55 0.83 25.48
CA PRO A 287 -12.75 2.22 25.04
C PRO A 287 -12.41 2.48 23.55
N TYR A 288 -11.80 1.51 22.84
CA TYR A 288 -11.34 1.69 21.46
C TYR A 288 -12.38 1.42 20.37
N ARG A 289 -13.49 0.73 20.68
CA ARG A 289 -14.58 0.50 19.68
C ARG A 289 -15.25 1.80 19.20
N ILE A 290 -15.22 2.84 20.01
CA ILE A 290 -15.78 4.15 19.65
C ILE A 290 -14.92 4.82 18.56
N MET A 291 -13.61 4.58 18.54
CA MET A 291 -12.71 5.09 17.50
C MET A 291 -12.94 4.40 16.15
N ASP A 292 -13.21 3.09 16.15
CA ASP A 292 -13.57 2.34 14.93
C ASP A 292 -14.81 2.94 14.25
N GLN A 293 -15.80 3.38 15.04
CA GLN A 293 -17.03 4.01 14.54
C GLN A 293 -16.80 5.42 13.96
N ILE A 294 -15.85 6.20 14.50
CA ILE A 294 -15.54 7.55 13.97
C ILE A 294 -14.92 7.47 12.56
N PHE A 295 -14.14 6.41 12.28
CA PHE A 295 -13.58 6.19 10.93
C PHE A 295 -14.58 5.58 9.95
N GLN A 296 -15.59 4.84 10.43
CA GLN A 296 -16.64 4.23 9.60
C GLN A 296 -17.79 5.19 9.21
N CYS A 297 -17.77 6.45 9.68
CA CYS A 297 -18.87 7.42 9.43
C CYS A 297 -18.91 8.03 8.02
N ARG A 298 -18.00 7.67 7.11
CA ARG A 298 -18.10 8.04 5.68
C ARG A 298 -18.51 6.81 4.89
N SER A 299 -19.43 6.97 3.95
CA SER A 299 -19.75 5.89 3.01
C SER A 299 -18.47 5.47 2.27
N ASP A 300 -18.00 4.26 2.58
CA ASP A 300 -16.78 3.64 2.06
C ASP A 300 -16.63 3.78 0.53
N SER A 301 -17.76 3.77 -0.20
CA SER A 301 -17.84 4.00 -1.65
C SER A 301 -17.35 5.40 -2.11
N GLN A 302 -17.67 6.48 -1.39
CA GLN A 302 -17.21 7.83 -1.74
C GLN A 302 -15.72 8.02 -1.46
N ILE A 303 -15.20 7.40 -0.40
CA ILE A 303 -13.76 7.41 -0.14
C ILE A 303 -13.05 6.59 -1.22
N LEU A 304 -13.58 5.42 -1.58
CA LEU A 304 -13.02 4.57 -2.61
C LEU A 304 -12.94 5.29 -3.96
N SER A 305 -14.00 5.98 -4.39
CA SER A 305 -13.99 6.75 -5.65
C SER A 305 -12.95 7.87 -5.62
N ARG A 306 -12.85 8.61 -4.51
CA ARG A 306 -11.80 9.63 -4.31
C ARG A 306 -10.40 9.05 -4.32
N VAL A 307 -10.20 7.91 -3.66
CA VAL A 307 -8.92 7.20 -3.59
C VAL A 307 -8.49 6.75 -4.97
N ILE A 308 -9.41 6.22 -5.78
CA ILE A 308 -9.13 5.79 -7.15
C ILE A 308 -8.75 6.98 -8.05
N ASP A 309 -9.47 8.10 -7.95
CA ASP A 309 -9.13 9.33 -8.67
C ASP A 309 -7.72 9.86 -8.26
N LEU A 310 -7.43 9.91 -6.96
CA LEU A 310 -6.11 10.30 -6.46
C LEU A 310 -5.01 9.33 -6.91
N LEU A 311 -5.29 8.02 -6.87
CA LEU A 311 -4.35 6.97 -7.26
C LEU A 311 -3.98 7.10 -8.74
N LEU A 312 -4.98 7.28 -9.62
CA LEU A 312 -4.75 7.49 -11.05
C LEU A 312 -3.89 8.74 -11.30
N LYS A 313 -4.20 9.86 -10.64
CA LYS A 313 -3.41 11.10 -10.75
C LYS A 313 -1.97 10.90 -10.33
N VAL A 314 -1.74 10.26 -9.17
CA VAL A 314 -0.40 9.97 -8.65
C VAL A 314 0.35 9.05 -9.60
N LEU A 315 -0.26 7.96 -10.07
CA LEU A 315 0.38 7.01 -10.99
C LEU A 315 0.75 7.66 -12.32
N LEU A 316 -0.12 8.49 -12.89
CA LEU A 316 0.16 9.22 -14.13
C LEU A 316 1.28 10.25 -13.95
N GLN A 317 1.30 10.91 -12.79
CA GLN A 317 2.38 11.82 -12.45
C GLN A 317 3.72 11.08 -12.35
N PHE A 318 3.79 10.00 -11.55
CA PHE A 318 4.99 9.16 -11.45
C PHE A 318 5.45 8.65 -12.81
N TRP A 319 4.50 8.23 -13.65
CA TRP A 319 4.80 7.78 -15.00
C TRP A 319 5.47 8.88 -15.83
N SER A 320 4.90 10.09 -15.80
CA SER A 320 5.41 11.23 -16.55
C SER A 320 6.81 11.66 -16.10
N GLU A 321 7.08 11.61 -14.79
CA GLU A 321 8.37 11.99 -14.21
C GLU A 321 9.45 10.93 -14.47
N MET A 322 9.16 9.66 -14.18
CA MET A 322 10.12 8.56 -14.40
C MET A 322 10.50 8.41 -15.87
N ARG A 323 9.62 8.81 -16.78
CA ARG A 323 9.90 8.85 -18.21
C ARG A 323 11.01 9.84 -18.57
N ILE A 324 11.10 11.01 -17.91
CA ILE A 324 12.18 11.98 -18.16
C ILE A 324 13.55 11.31 -17.90
N HIS A 325 13.60 10.45 -16.88
CA HIS A 325 14.82 9.75 -16.47
C HIS A 325 15.18 8.53 -17.34
N LEU A 326 14.28 8.05 -18.21
CA LEU A 326 14.64 6.98 -19.15
C LEU A 326 15.73 7.43 -20.14
N GLY A 327 15.76 8.71 -20.52
CA GLY A 327 16.82 9.26 -21.37
C GLY A 327 18.18 9.41 -20.67
N ASP A 328 18.21 9.32 -19.33
CA ASP A 328 19.44 9.43 -18.53
C ASP A 328 19.97 8.05 -18.14
N ARG A 329 21.19 7.73 -18.58
CA ARG A 329 21.84 6.43 -18.34
C ARG A 329 21.99 6.10 -16.85
N SER A 330 22.10 7.12 -16.00
CA SER A 330 22.38 6.96 -14.57
C SER A 330 21.17 6.48 -13.76
N HIS A 331 19.95 6.84 -14.18
CA HIS A 331 18.70 6.60 -13.43
C HIS A 331 17.78 5.55 -14.06
N HIS A 332 18.17 4.98 -15.20
CA HIS A 332 17.36 4.06 -16.00
C HIS A 332 16.81 2.85 -15.22
N ARG A 333 17.60 2.22 -14.33
CA ARG A 333 17.16 1.02 -13.60
C ARG A 333 16.06 1.32 -12.59
N ASP A 334 16.16 2.43 -11.87
CA ASP A 334 15.20 2.81 -10.84
C ASP A 334 13.92 3.34 -11.49
N ALA A 335 14.06 4.10 -12.58
CA ALA A 335 12.93 4.54 -13.41
C ALA A 335 12.12 3.34 -13.93
N LEU A 336 12.77 2.32 -14.51
CA LEU A 336 12.10 1.10 -14.95
C LEU A 336 11.41 0.36 -13.81
N SER A 337 12.05 0.27 -12.64
CA SER A 337 11.47 -0.40 -11.47
C SER A 337 10.22 0.34 -10.98
N CYS A 338 10.22 1.67 -11.01
CA CYS A 338 9.06 2.49 -10.67
C CYS A 338 7.94 2.35 -11.71
N LEU A 339 8.26 2.41 -13.00
CA LEU A 339 7.28 2.21 -14.09
C LEU A 339 6.65 0.81 -14.01
N TRP A 340 7.45 -0.20 -13.69
CA TRP A 340 6.97 -1.56 -13.45
C TRP A 340 6.00 -1.64 -12.26
N CYS A 341 6.30 -0.98 -11.14
CA CYS A 341 5.36 -0.90 -10.03
C CYS A 341 4.08 -0.18 -10.44
N CYS A 342 4.18 0.91 -11.22
CA CYS A 342 3.01 1.62 -11.74
C CYS A 342 2.14 0.72 -12.62
N THR A 343 2.71 -0.03 -13.56
CA THR A 343 1.92 -0.95 -14.42
C THR A 343 1.21 -2.02 -13.60
N ARG A 344 1.86 -2.58 -12.56
CA ARG A 344 1.22 -3.55 -11.66
C ARG A 344 0.04 -2.96 -10.90
N ILE A 345 0.19 -1.74 -10.39
CA ILE A 345 -0.91 -1.05 -9.69
C ILE A 345 -2.04 -0.75 -10.66
N PHE A 346 -1.74 -0.26 -11.87
CA PHE A 346 -2.75 -0.06 -12.92
C PHE A 346 -3.50 -1.35 -13.26
N HIS A 347 -2.77 -2.45 -13.49
CA HIS A 347 -3.37 -3.73 -13.84
C HIS A 347 -4.29 -4.23 -12.72
N ARG A 348 -3.86 -4.14 -11.46
CA ARG A 348 -4.68 -4.50 -10.30
C ARG A 348 -5.92 -3.62 -10.21
N LEU A 349 -5.77 -2.30 -10.35
CA LEU A 349 -6.86 -1.35 -10.34
C LEU A 349 -7.90 -1.68 -11.42
N MET A 350 -7.45 -1.94 -12.65
CA MET A 350 -8.34 -2.27 -13.76
C MET A 350 -9.08 -3.59 -13.55
N ASN A 351 -8.40 -4.64 -13.10
CA ASN A 351 -9.06 -5.90 -12.76
C ASN A 351 -10.12 -5.73 -11.65
N SER A 352 -9.83 -4.92 -10.64
CA SER A 352 -10.77 -4.63 -9.56
C SER A 352 -11.98 -3.85 -10.06
N ILE A 353 -11.77 -2.86 -10.93
CA ILE A 353 -12.88 -2.10 -11.55
C ILE A 353 -13.74 -3.01 -12.43
N LEU A 354 -13.12 -3.93 -13.18
CA LEU A 354 -13.84 -4.93 -13.97
C LEU A 354 -14.63 -5.91 -13.11
N SER A 355 -14.22 -6.17 -11.86
CA SER A 355 -14.86 -7.15 -10.97
C SER A 355 -15.90 -6.52 -10.02
N SER A 356 -15.85 -5.21 -9.79
CA SER A 356 -16.65 -4.53 -8.77
C SER A 356 -18.09 -4.25 -9.22
N GLN A 357 -19.08 -4.55 -8.37
CA GLN A 357 -20.49 -4.22 -8.64
C GLN A 357 -20.81 -2.71 -8.67
N HIS A 358 -19.91 -1.86 -8.15
CA HIS A 358 -20.09 -0.40 -8.09
C HIS A 358 -19.69 0.30 -9.41
N TYR A 359 -20.11 -0.27 -10.54
CA TYR A 359 -19.59 -0.01 -11.88
C TYR A 359 -19.65 1.46 -12.32
N THR A 360 -20.74 2.18 -12.06
CA THR A 360 -21.01 3.46 -12.74
C THR A 360 -20.05 4.59 -12.36
N GLU A 361 -19.78 4.77 -11.07
CA GLU A 361 -18.90 5.86 -10.60
C GLU A 361 -17.44 5.59 -10.96
N LEU A 362 -16.96 4.36 -10.75
CA LEU A 362 -15.56 4.00 -11.03
C LEU A 362 -15.21 4.08 -12.51
N HIS A 363 -16.12 3.63 -13.38
CA HIS A 363 -15.95 3.76 -14.82
C HIS A 363 -15.89 5.23 -15.27
N SER A 364 -16.71 6.10 -14.69
CA SER A 364 -16.70 7.54 -15.02
C SER A 364 -15.34 8.19 -14.72
N ILE A 365 -14.70 7.81 -13.61
CA ILE A 365 -13.38 8.31 -13.22
C ILE A 365 -12.30 7.82 -14.20
N VAL A 366 -12.32 6.54 -14.56
CA VAL A 366 -11.37 6.00 -15.57
C VAL A 366 -11.58 6.67 -16.92
N ALA A 367 -12.84 6.89 -17.33
CA ALA A 367 -13.16 7.59 -18.56
C ALA A 367 -12.63 9.03 -18.57
N GLN A 368 -12.71 9.74 -17.44
CA GLN A 368 -12.16 11.09 -17.30
C GLN A 368 -10.64 11.13 -17.51
N HIS A 369 -9.91 10.11 -17.03
CA HIS A 369 -8.44 10.04 -17.15
C HIS A 369 -7.96 9.32 -18.42
N SER A 370 -8.86 8.72 -19.20
CA SER A 370 -8.56 7.90 -20.37
C SER A 370 -7.55 8.50 -21.34
N SER A 371 -7.78 9.73 -21.79
CA SER A 371 -6.94 10.44 -22.75
C SER A 371 -5.52 10.65 -22.21
N SER A 372 -5.40 10.97 -20.92
CA SER A 372 -4.12 11.12 -20.24
C SER A 372 -3.41 9.79 -20.09
N ILE A 373 -4.14 8.72 -19.74
CA ILE A 373 -3.56 7.38 -19.63
C ILE A 373 -2.98 6.92 -20.97
N HIS A 374 -3.75 7.00 -22.05
CA HIS A 374 -3.25 6.64 -23.38
C HIS A 374 -2.06 7.50 -23.79
N LYS A 375 -2.17 8.83 -23.61
CA LYS A 375 -1.10 9.75 -23.94
C LYS A 375 0.18 9.38 -23.21
N HIS A 376 0.14 9.19 -21.89
CA HIS A 376 1.33 8.93 -21.09
C HIS A 376 1.91 7.53 -21.28
N LEU A 377 1.07 6.48 -21.36
CA LEU A 377 1.53 5.10 -21.53
C LEU A 377 2.19 4.87 -22.89
N LEU A 378 1.64 5.48 -23.96
CA LEU A 378 2.14 5.29 -25.32
C LEU A 378 3.26 6.26 -25.71
N GLN A 379 3.46 7.34 -24.95
CA GLN A 379 4.53 8.28 -25.26
C GLN A 379 5.90 7.62 -25.05
N ASN A 380 6.64 7.45 -26.14
CA ASN A 380 7.91 6.71 -26.22
C ASN A 380 7.77 5.18 -26.09
N PHE A 381 6.59 4.62 -26.38
CA PHE A 381 6.48 3.19 -26.61
C PHE A 381 6.94 2.85 -28.06
N PRO A 382 7.67 1.75 -28.28
CA PRO A 382 8.24 0.86 -27.28
C PRO A 382 9.41 1.52 -26.54
N PHE A 383 9.57 1.19 -25.25
CA PHE A 383 10.73 1.66 -24.52
C PHE A 383 11.97 0.93 -25.04
N ASP A 384 12.90 1.70 -25.63
CA ASP A 384 14.10 1.15 -26.25
C ASP A 384 15.11 0.63 -25.22
N GLU A 385 15.72 -0.50 -25.54
CA GLU A 385 16.96 -0.93 -24.89
C GLU A 385 18.06 0.06 -25.29
N HIS A 386 18.38 1.04 -24.44
CA HIS A 386 19.55 1.89 -24.68
C HIS A 386 20.79 1.00 -24.83
N GLN A 387 21.25 0.82 -26.07
CA GLN A 387 22.52 0.19 -26.40
C GLN A 387 23.65 1.13 -26.00
N GLY A 388 23.85 1.29 -24.69
CA GLY A 388 25.05 1.90 -24.15
C GLY A 388 26.24 1.03 -24.55
N SER A 389 27.19 1.63 -25.27
CA SER A 389 28.45 1.09 -25.79
C SER A 389 29.43 0.54 -24.75
N ASP A 390 28.98 0.24 -23.53
CA ASP A 390 29.87 -0.02 -22.41
C ASP A 390 29.96 -1.51 -22.08
N SER A 391 31.18 -1.92 -21.72
CA SER A 391 31.69 -3.27 -21.42
C SER A 391 31.06 -3.93 -20.19
N LEU A 392 29.73 -3.92 -20.07
CA LEU A 392 29.02 -4.69 -19.05
C LEU A 392 29.09 -6.18 -19.41
N SER A 393 29.33 -7.02 -18.39
CA SER A 393 29.30 -8.48 -18.57
C SER A 393 27.99 -8.92 -19.24
N SER A 394 28.07 -9.88 -20.16
CA SER A 394 26.92 -10.37 -20.96
C SER A 394 25.67 -10.70 -20.12
N LYS A 395 25.87 -11.20 -18.90
CA LYS A 395 24.79 -11.55 -17.96
C LYS A 395 24.01 -10.34 -17.43
N GLN A 396 24.65 -9.18 -17.24
CA GLN A 396 23.98 -7.98 -16.72
C GLN A 396 23.20 -7.25 -17.82
N VAL A 397 23.71 -7.28 -19.06
CA VAL A 397 23.00 -6.75 -20.24
C VAL A 397 21.72 -7.56 -20.50
N GLN A 398 21.81 -8.89 -20.47
CA GLN A 398 20.64 -9.77 -20.63
C GLN A 398 19.54 -9.51 -19.58
N LYS A 399 19.90 -9.31 -18.29
CA LYS A 399 18.91 -9.02 -17.24
C LYS A 399 18.20 -7.67 -17.42
N LYS A 400 18.93 -6.63 -17.87
CA LYS A 400 18.33 -5.30 -18.13
C LYS A 400 17.35 -5.37 -19.31
N ASN A 401 17.74 -6.07 -20.37
CA ASN A 401 16.91 -6.27 -21.55
C ASN A 401 15.60 -7.00 -21.20
N LEU A 402 15.68 -8.02 -20.33
CA LEU A 402 14.50 -8.73 -19.83
C LEU A 402 13.52 -7.79 -19.08
N THR A 403 14.00 -6.84 -18.28
CA THR A 403 13.12 -5.92 -17.53
C THR A 403 12.39 -4.92 -18.43
N VAL A 404 13.07 -4.37 -19.44
CA VAL A 404 12.45 -3.46 -20.42
C VAL A 404 11.42 -4.21 -21.26
N ARG A 405 11.78 -5.40 -21.74
CA ARG A 405 10.87 -6.26 -22.51
C ARG A 405 9.62 -6.60 -21.73
N ARG A 406 9.77 -7.03 -20.47
CA ARG A 406 8.64 -7.31 -19.58
C ARG A 406 7.78 -6.06 -19.39
N LEU A 407 8.37 -4.89 -19.16
CA LEU A 407 7.59 -3.65 -19.02
C LEU A 407 6.76 -3.38 -20.28
N ASN A 408 7.36 -3.47 -21.46
CA ASN A 408 6.65 -3.28 -22.74
C ASN A 408 5.51 -4.30 -22.90
N ILE A 409 5.74 -5.58 -22.55
CA ILE A 409 4.70 -6.62 -22.58
C ILE A 409 3.55 -6.30 -21.63
N HIS A 410 3.83 -5.83 -20.42
CA HIS A 410 2.78 -5.45 -19.47
C HIS A 410 1.97 -4.23 -19.92
N ILE A 411 2.58 -3.30 -20.63
CA ILE A 411 1.87 -2.16 -21.24
C ILE A 411 0.95 -2.65 -22.35
N ILE A 412 1.44 -3.57 -23.19
CA ILE A 412 0.63 -4.21 -24.23
C ILE A 412 -0.55 -4.93 -23.59
N ASP A 413 -0.35 -5.75 -22.55
CA ASP A 413 -1.44 -6.43 -21.85
C ASP A 413 -2.48 -5.42 -21.33
N LEU A 414 -2.04 -4.38 -20.64
CA LEU A 414 -2.94 -3.36 -20.10
C LEU A 414 -3.80 -2.72 -21.21
N LEU A 415 -3.16 -2.30 -22.31
CA LEU A 415 -3.81 -1.61 -23.44
C LEU A 415 -4.66 -2.53 -24.31
N SER A 416 -4.29 -3.79 -24.48
CA SER A 416 -4.97 -4.73 -25.37
C SER A 416 -6.05 -5.57 -24.70
N THR A 417 -5.96 -5.78 -23.38
CA THR A 417 -6.86 -6.71 -22.68
C THR A 417 -7.76 -5.98 -21.70
N GLN A 418 -7.20 -5.17 -20.82
CA GLN A 418 -7.94 -4.57 -19.72
C GLN A 418 -8.80 -3.40 -20.17
N PHE A 419 -8.23 -2.52 -20.98
CA PHE A 419 -8.93 -1.35 -21.46
C PHE A 419 -10.12 -1.66 -22.39
N PRO A 420 -9.99 -2.56 -23.39
CA PRO A 420 -11.13 -2.94 -24.21
C PRO A 420 -12.25 -3.61 -23.40
N ARG A 421 -11.91 -4.46 -22.42
CA ARG A 421 -12.92 -5.05 -21.52
C ARG A 421 -13.67 -4.00 -20.71
N ILE A 422 -12.96 -2.98 -20.22
CA ILE A 422 -13.57 -1.86 -19.51
C ILE A 422 -14.51 -1.11 -20.46
N GLN A 423 -14.06 -0.87 -21.70
CA GLN A 423 -14.87 -0.23 -22.73
C GLN A 423 -16.12 -1.03 -23.10
N GLU A 424 -16.02 -2.34 -23.33
CA GLU A 424 -17.16 -3.21 -23.65
C GLU A 424 -18.22 -3.15 -22.55
N LYS A 425 -17.80 -3.25 -21.28
CA LYS A 425 -18.70 -3.09 -20.12
C LYS A 425 -19.31 -1.69 -20.04
N MET A 426 -18.54 -0.64 -20.34
CA MET A 426 -19.07 0.72 -20.38
C MET A 426 -20.10 0.93 -21.50
N ILE A 427 -19.86 0.37 -22.70
CA ILE A 427 -20.79 0.45 -23.83
C ILE A 427 -22.10 -0.24 -23.47
N GLN A 428 -22.04 -1.43 -22.86
CA GLN A 428 -23.23 -2.19 -22.43
C GLN A 428 -24.09 -1.42 -21.42
N ASN A 429 -23.48 -0.62 -20.54
CA ASN A 429 -24.17 -0.01 -19.39
C ASN A 429 -24.50 1.48 -19.55
N LEU A 430 -23.69 2.25 -20.29
CA LEU A 430 -23.76 3.72 -20.30
C LEU A 430 -23.97 4.33 -21.69
N ASN A 431 -23.97 3.54 -22.77
CA ASN A 431 -24.05 4.05 -24.15
C ASN A 431 -23.03 5.16 -24.49
N GLN A 432 -21.87 5.18 -23.81
CA GLN A 432 -20.82 6.17 -24.02
C GLN A 432 -19.63 5.55 -24.77
N LEU A 433 -19.27 6.14 -25.91
CA LEU A 433 -18.18 5.74 -26.80
C LEU A 433 -16.94 6.62 -26.63
N THR A 434 -16.44 6.78 -25.41
CA THR A 434 -15.31 7.70 -25.16
C THR A 434 -13.95 7.01 -25.09
N PHE A 435 -13.91 5.68 -24.93
CA PHE A 435 -12.69 4.93 -24.67
C PHE A 435 -12.30 4.05 -25.86
N GLN A 436 -11.99 4.59 -27.05
CA GLN A 436 -11.45 3.79 -28.17
C GLN A 436 -9.99 4.17 -28.43
N LEU A 437 -9.11 3.16 -28.39
CA LEU A 437 -7.74 3.27 -28.88
C LEU A 437 -7.78 3.56 -30.38
N LYS A 438 -7.15 4.65 -30.80
CA LYS A 438 -7.09 5.02 -32.22
C LYS A 438 -6.17 4.04 -32.96
N PRO A 439 -6.41 3.72 -34.25
CA PRO A 439 -5.51 2.87 -35.04
C PRO A 439 -4.04 3.35 -35.01
N GLU A 440 -3.83 4.68 -35.03
CA GLU A 440 -2.51 5.32 -34.93
C GLU A 440 -1.76 4.98 -33.63
N GLN A 441 -2.49 4.79 -32.54
CA GLN A 441 -1.94 4.44 -31.23
C GLN A 441 -1.60 2.95 -31.11
N MET A 442 -2.22 2.13 -31.94
CA MET A 442 -2.06 0.67 -31.93
C MET A 442 -0.88 0.20 -32.79
N GLN A 443 -0.60 0.91 -33.88
CA GLN A 443 0.48 0.56 -34.79
C GLN A 443 1.83 0.33 -34.09
N PRO A 444 2.27 1.17 -33.12
CA PRO A 444 3.52 0.94 -32.38
C PRO A 444 3.51 -0.33 -31.54
N LEU A 445 2.36 -0.70 -30.95
CA LEU A 445 2.19 -1.92 -30.15
C LEU A 445 2.33 -3.16 -31.03
N LEU A 446 1.63 -3.17 -32.18
CA LEU A 446 1.68 -4.25 -33.15
C LEU A 446 3.08 -4.42 -33.73
N ASN A 447 3.71 -3.32 -34.15
CA ASN A 447 5.07 -3.34 -34.67
C ASN A 447 6.04 -3.97 -33.66
N TYR A 448 5.97 -3.56 -32.39
CA TYR A 448 6.82 -4.13 -31.35
C TYR A 448 6.55 -5.63 -31.11
N MET A 449 5.28 -6.07 -31.10
CA MET A 449 4.95 -7.50 -30.97
C MET A 449 5.46 -8.32 -32.15
N PHE A 450 5.35 -7.82 -33.38
CA PHE A 450 5.90 -8.50 -34.55
C PHE A 450 7.42 -8.47 -34.57
N ASP A 451 8.05 -7.38 -34.13
CA ASP A 451 9.51 -7.33 -33.98
C ASP A 451 9.99 -8.30 -32.91
N LEU A 452 9.25 -8.46 -31.80
CA LEU A 452 9.51 -9.49 -30.81
C LEU A 452 9.47 -10.87 -31.47
N LEU A 453 8.35 -11.26 -32.08
CA LEU A 453 8.16 -12.57 -32.68
C LEU A 453 9.16 -12.86 -33.81
N ASN A 454 9.41 -11.88 -34.68
CA ASN A 454 10.20 -12.10 -35.89
C ASN A 454 11.70 -11.97 -35.65
N ASN A 455 12.17 -11.12 -34.73
CA ASN A 455 13.59 -10.79 -34.61
C ASN A 455 14.29 -11.41 -33.40
N ASN A 456 13.58 -11.91 -32.39
CA ASN A 456 14.23 -12.51 -31.21
C ASN A 456 14.36 -14.02 -31.31
N GLU A 457 15.53 -14.49 -31.76
CA GLU A 457 15.91 -15.91 -31.76
C GLU A 457 15.96 -16.53 -30.33
N ASN A 458 15.91 -15.71 -29.28
CA ASN A 458 16.02 -16.11 -27.88
C ASN A 458 14.71 -15.95 -27.08
N LEU A 459 13.55 -15.76 -27.73
CA LEU A 459 12.28 -15.79 -27.01
C LEU A 459 12.07 -17.19 -26.41
N ASN A 460 11.80 -17.25 -25.11
CA ASN A 460 11.38 -18.52 -24.52
C ASN A 460 9.95 -18.84 -24.99
N SER A 461 9.58 -20.13 -24.99
CA SER A 461 8.26 -20.57 -25.47
C SER A 461 7.10 -19.91 -24.72
N HIS A 462 7.29 -19.53 -23.46
CA HIS A 462 6.29 -18.82 -22.64
C HIS A 462 6.08 -17.38 -23.12
N GLU A 463 7.14 -16.63 -23.41
CA GLU A 463 7.08 -15.25 -23.91
C GLU A 463 6.48 -15.20 -25.32
N THR A 464 6.81 -16.17 -26.17
CA THR A 464 6.18 -16.32 -27.49
C THR A 464 4.68 -16.58 -27.34
N LYS A 465 4.30 -17.53 -26.47
CA LYS A 465 2.89 -17.83 -26.19
C LYS A 465 2.16 -16.59 -25.68
N ASP A 466 2.71 -15.89 -24.69
CA ASP A 466 2.11 -14.67 -24.15
C ASP A 466 1.93 -13.63 -25.25
N THR A 467 2.96 -13.41 -26.09
CA THR A 467 2.91 -12.45 -27.21
C THR A 467 1.81 -12.81 -28.22
N LEU A 468 1.69 -14.09 -28.58
CA LEU A 468 0.62 -14.57 -29.46
C LEU A 468 -0.77 -14.38 -28.81
N GLU A 469 -0.94 -14.73 -27.54
CA GLU A 469 -2.19 -14.49 -26.81
C GLU A 469 -2.55 -13.00 -26.74
N TYR A 470 -1.57 -12.09 -26.66
CA TYR A 470 -1.84 -10.65 -26.72
C TYR A 470 -2.27 -10.20 -28.12
N ILE A 471 -1.66 -10.71 -29.18
CA ILE A 471 -2.09 -10.43 -30.56
C ILE A 471 -3.52 -10.95 -30.78
N GLU A 472 -3.84 -12.15 -30.29
CA GLU A 472 -5.21 -12.70 -30.33
C GLU A 472 -6.21 -11.75 -29.67
N LYS A 473 -5.91 -11.29 -28.45
CA LYS A 473 -6.77 -10.36 -27.69
C LYS A 473 -6.88 -9.00 -28.39
N CYS A 474 -5.81 -8.53 -29.04
CA CYS A 474 -5.86 -7.34 -29.89
C CYS A 474 -6.83 -7.54 -31.06
N ILE A 475 -6.78 -8.66 -31.77
CA ILE A 475 -7.68 -8.92 -32.89
C ILE A 475 -9.14 -8.96 -32.45
N HIS A 476 -9.44 -9.60 -31.31
CA HIS A 476 -10.79 -9.66 -30.78
C HIS A 476 -11.31 -8.28 -30.33
N SER A 477 -10.44 -7.51 -29.67
CA SER A 477 -10.80 -6.19 -29.13
C SER A 477 -10.97 -5.15 -30.24
N PHE A 478 -10.22 -5.27 -31.34
CA PHE A 478 -10.14 -4.25 -32.38
C PHE A 478 -10.74 -4.77 -33.68
N ARG A 479 -11.96 -4.29 -33.98
CA ARG A 479 -12.72 -4.66 -35.17
C ARG A 479 -12.25 -3.96 -36.47
N ASP A 480 -11.01 -3.50 -36.53
CA ASP A 480 -10.44 -2.81 -37.71
C ASP A 480 -9.77 -3.81 -38.66
N ASP A 481 -10.30 -3.93 -39.87
CA ASP A 481 -9.87 -4.89 -40.87
C ASP A 481 -8.40 -4.69 -41.29
N THR A 482 -7.88 -3.46 -41.20
CA THR A 482 -6.48 -3.17 -41.55
C THR A 482 -5.50 -3.73 -40.53
N ILE A 483 -5.80 -3.56 -39.25
CA ILE A 483 -5.04 -4.09 -38.12
C ILE A 483 -5.07 -5.62 -38.14
N ILE A 484 -6.25 -6.23 -38.36
CA ILE A 484 -6.39 -7.69 -38.43
C ILE A 484 -5.51 -8.26 -39.56
N ARG A 485 -5.51 -7.64 -40.74
CA ARG A 485 -4.65 -8.05 -41.86
C ARG A 485 -3.16 -7.98 -41.51
N GLN A 486 -2.72 -6.90 -40.87
CA GLN A 486 -1.33 -6.78 -40.41
C GLN A 486 -0.97 -7.87 -39.38
N CYS A 487 -1.87 -8.18 -38.45
CA CYS A 487 -1.68 -9.27 -37.49
C CYS A 487 -1.52 -10.63 -38.18
N ILE A 488 -2.39 -10.96 -39.13
CA ILE A 488 -2.31 -12.22 -39.85
C ILE A 488 -0.98 -12.30 -40.63
N GLN A 489 -0.58 -11.22 -41.32
CA GLN A 489 0.70 -11.18 -42.04
C GLN A 489 1.91 -11.33 -41.10
N GLY A 490 1.89 -10.67 -39.95
CA GLY A 490 2.94 -10.75 -38.94
C GLY A 490 3.09 -12.16 -38.35
N ILE A 491 1.95 -12.81 -38.02
CA ILE A 491 1.92 -14.18 -37.51
C ILE A 491 2.37 -15.17 -38.60
N SER A 492 1.93 -15.00 -39.85
CA SER A 492 2.33 -15.85 -40.97
C SER A 492 3.84 -15.84 -41.19
N LYS A 493 4.48 -14.66 -41.14
CA LYS A 493 5.95 -14.53 -41.18
C LYS A 493 6.64 -15.27 -40.04
N TYR A 494 6.08 -15.19 -38.82
CA TYR A 494 6.60 -15.92 -37.66
C TYR A 494 6.54 -17.43 -37.86
N ILE A 495 5.39 -17.96 -38.29
CA ILE A 495 5.20 -19.39 -38.57
C ILE A 495 6.19 -19.90 -39.62
N GLN A 496 6.37 -19.14 -40.72
CA GLN A 496 7.32 -19.48 -41.79
C GLN A 496 8.76 -19.61 -41.27
N ARG A 497 9.13 -18.84 -40.23
CA ARG A 497 10.46 -18.90 -39.60
C ARG A 497 10.55 -20.00 -38.52
N SER A 498 9.48 -20.21 -37.76
CA SER A 498 9.45 -21.08 -36.58
C SER A 498 9.00 -22.51 -36.90
N ILE A 499 9.74 -23.20 -37.78
CA ILE A 499 9.37 -24.56 -38.26
C ILE A 499 9.36 -25.61 -37.13
N ASN A 500 10.06 -25.37 -36.02
CA ASN A 500 10.36 -26.41 -35.02
C ASN A 500 9.53 -26.38 -33.72
N ASP A 501 8.66 -25.39 -33.49
CA ASP A 501 7.86 -25.30 -32.26
C ASP A 501 6.36 -25.55 -32.51
N LEU A 502 5.98 -26.82 -32.43
CA LEU A 502 4.62 -27.30 -32.74
C LEU A 502 3.54 -26.64 -31.86
N HIS A 503 3.85 -26.31 -30.60
CA HIS A 503 2.86 -25.78 -29.66
C HIS A 503 2.54 -24.31 -29.93
N THR A 504 3.57 -23.47 -30.13
CA THR A 504 3.37 -22.06 -30.46
C THR A 504 2.78 -21.88 -31.86
N ASN A 505 3.17 -22.74 -32.81
CA ASN A 505 2.54 -22.77 -34.14
C ASN A 505 1.04 -23.10 -34.04
N SER A 506 0.64 -24.08 -33.22
CA SER A 506 -0.79 -24.40 -33.03
C SER A 506 -1.60 -23.20 -32.50
N ILE A 507 -1.04 -22.41 -31.58
CA ILE A 507 -1.68 -21.20 -31.06
C ILE A 507 -1.76 -20.14 -32.17
N ALA A 508 -0.66 -19.89 -32.87
CA ALA A 508 -0.59 -18.95 -33.99
C ALA A 508 -1.63 -19.29 -35.09
N PHE A 509 -1.80 -20.56 -35.41
CA PHE A 509 -2.80 -21.04 -36.35
C PHE A 509 -4.22 -20.83 -35.86
N ARG A 510 -4.50 -21.15 -34.60
CA ARG A 510 -5.81 -20.88 -33.99
C ARG A 510 -6.16 -19.38 -34.13
N ILE A 511 -5.21 -18.50 -33.84
CA ILE A 511 -5.41 -17.05 -33.96
C ILE A 511 -5.74 -16.66 -35.39
N ILE A 512 -4.99 -17.15 -36.38
CA ILE A 512 -5.28 -16.89 -37.80
C ILE A 512 -6.69 -17.37 -38.15
N CYS A 513 -7.07 -18.59 -37.74
CA CYS A 513 -8.39 -19.14 -38.01
C CYS A 513 -9.52 -18.31 -37.37
N ASP A 514 -9.39 -17.98 -36.08
CA ASP A 514 -10.39 -17.19 -35.35
C ASP A 514 -10.52 -15.77 -35.95
N SER A 515 -9.42 -15.17 -36.36
CA SER A 515 -9.39 -13.86 -37.03
C SER A 515 -10.11 -13.89 -38.38
N ILE A 516 -9.94 -14.98 -39.13
CA ILE A 516 -10.61 -15.19 -40.41
C ILE A 516 -12.11 -15.37 -40.20
N THR A 517 -12.51 -16.16 -39.20
CA THR A 517 -13.91 -16.38 -38.80
C THR A 517 -14.59 -15.10 -38.34
N LEU A 518 -13.89 -14.24 -37.60
CA LEU A 518 -14.47 -13.04 -36.98
C LEU A 518 -14.90 -11.95 -37.98
N LYS A 519 -14.33 -11.85 -39.20
CA LYS A 519 -14.66 -10.69 -40.06
C LYS A 519 -14.32 -10.70 -41.55
N ILE A 520 -13.95 -11.81 -42.18
CA ILE A 520 -13.41 -11.71 -43.55
C ILE A 520 -14.24 -12.48 -44.58
N ALA A 521 -15.35 -11.86 -45.03
CA ALA A 521 -16.03 -12.24 -46.28
C ALA A 521 -15.23 -11.85 -47.55
N LYS A 522 -14.08 -11.17 -47.41
CA LYS A 522 -13.17 -10.78 -48.49
C LYS A 522 -11.71 -11.03 -48.08
N LEU A 523 -11.29 -12.29 -48.11
CA LEU A 523 -9.90 -12.66 -47.87
C LEU A 523 -9.10 -12.41 -49.14
N ASP A 524 -7.93 -11.77 -48.99
CA ASP A 524 -6.87 -11.90 -49.99
C ASP A 524 -6.32 -13.32 -49.85
N LEU A 525 -6.75 -14.19 -50.77
CA LEU A 525 -6.37 -15.60 -50.83
C LEU A 525 -4.85 -15.84 -50.91
N GLU A 526 -4.10 -14.82 -51.30
CA GLU A 526 -2.62 -14.82 -51.32
C GLU A 526 -2.02 -15.15 -49.95
N ILE A 527 -2.69 -14.77 -48.86
CA ILE A 527 -2.22 -15.06 -47.50
C ILE A 527 -2.41 -16.54 -47.17
N ILE A 528 -3.55 -17.13 -47.55
CA ILE A 528 -3.81 -18.56 -47.35
C ILE A 528 -2.81 -19.38 -48.14
N THR A 529 -2.50 -18.99 -49.39
CA THR A 529 -1.51 -19.69 -50.24
C THR A 529 -0.09 -19.70 -49.71
N SER A 530 0.22 -18.84 -48.72
CA SER A 530 1.55 -18.75 -48.11
C SER A 530 1.73 -19.63 -46.87
N LEU A 531 0.68 -20.35 -46.45
CA LEU A 531 0.71 -21.26 -45.30
C LEU A 531 1.31 -22.63 -45.69
N PRO A 532 1.97 -23.33 -44.75
CA PRO A 532 2.38 -24.71 -44.97
C PRO A 532 1.18 -25.63 -45.24
N VAL A 533 1.40 -26.66 -46.06
CA VAL A 533 0.39 -27.63 -46.49
C VAL A 533 -0.42 -28.22 -45.33
N ASP A 534 0.26 -28.71 -44.29
CA ASP A 534 -0.40 -29.39 -43.16
C ASP A 534 -1.36 -28.45 -42.42
N ASP A 535 -1.05 -27.16 -42.41
CA ASP A 535 -1.83 -26.14 -41.73
C ASP A 535 -2.97 -25.59 -42.57
N MET A 536 -2.79 -25.51 -43.90
CA MET A 536 -3.87 -25.28 -44.84
C MET A 536 -4.96 -26.36 -44.70
N VAL A 537 -4.54 -27.62 -44.55
CA VAL A 537 -5.46 -28.74 -44.32
C VAL A 537 -6.26 -28.54 -43.03
N TRP A 538 -5.60 -28.16 -41.93
CA TRP A 538 -6.27 -27.91 -40.66
C TRP A 538 -7.26 -26.74 -40.75
N PHE A 539 -6.90 -25.65 -41.44
CA PHE A 539 -7.79 -24.52 -41.70
C PHE A 539 -9.05 -24.96 -42.46
N VAL A 540 -8.91 -25.79 -43.50
CA VAL A 540 -10.06 -26.34 -44.24
C VAL A 540 -10.99 -27.12 -43.31
N PHE A 541 -10.44 -27.96 -42.43
CA PHE A 541 -11.24 -28.69 -41.45
C PHE A 541 -11.99 -27.77 -40.48
N GLN A 542 -11.40 -26.65 -40.06
CA GLN A 542 -12.08 -25.68 -39.20
C GLN A 542 -13.21 -24.94 -39.93
N VAL A 543 -12.96 -24.48 -41.17
CA VAL A 543 -13.98 -23.83 -42.01
C VAL A 543 -15.15 -24.79 -42.24
N LEU A 544 -14.88 -26.07 -42.48
CA LEU A 544 -15.91 -27.10 -42.63
C LEU A 544 -16.72 -27.35 -41.35
N ARG A 545 -16.07 -27.26 -40.19
CA ARG A 545 -16.68 -27.54 -38.87
C ARG A 545 -17.43 -26.35 -38.25
N SER A 546 -17.16 -25.13 -38.72
CA SER A 546 -17.84 -23.91 -38.27
C SER A 546 -19.37 -23.98 -38.47
N PRO A 547 -20.19 -23.25 -37.68
CA PRO A 547 -21.64 -23.12 -37.87
C PRO A 547 -22.01 -22.28 -39.11
N GLU A 548 -23.19 -22.52 -39.71
CA GLU A 548 -23.65 -21.80 -40.93
C GLU A 548 -23.81 -20.29 -40.74
N THR A 549 -23.87 -19.83 -39.47
CA THR A 549 -23.91 -18.41 -39.09
C THR A 549 -22.60 -17.68 -39.34
N GLU A 550 -21.47 -18.40 -39.35
CA GLU A 550 -20.13 -17.83 -39.56
C GLU A 550 -19.71 -17.93 -41.03
N PHE A 551 -19.96 -19.08 -41.66
CA PHE A 551 -19.69 -19.31 -43.08
C PHE A 551 -20.92 -19.91 -43.76
N ASN A 552 -21.50 -19.16 -44.70
CA ASN A 552 -22.59 -19.68 -45.52
C ASN A 552 -22.08 -20.74 -46.52
N LYS A 553 -23.00 -21.54 -47.08
CA LYS A 553 -22.65 -22.63 -48.00
C LYS A 553 -21.83 -22.17 -49.21
N ASN A 554 -22.08 -20.97 -49.71
CA ASN A 554 -21.38 -20.43 -50.87
C ASN A 554 -19.93 -20.04 -50.53
N GLN A 555 -19.70 -19.45 -49.35
CA GLN A 555 -18.36 -19.12 -48.85
C GLN A 555 -17.54 -20.39 -48.57
N ARG A 556 -18.14 -21.41 -47.96
CA ARG A 556 -17.46 -22.70 -47.75
C ARG A 556 -17.07 -23.33 -49.08
N LYS A 557 -18.00 -23.33 -50.04
CA LYS A 557 -17.75 -23.84 -51.39
C LYS A 557 -16.61 -23.09 -52.08
N GLU A 558 -16.61 -21.75 -52.04
CA GLU A 558 -15.54 -20.95 -52.65
C GLU A 558 -14.17 -21.20 -52.00
N ILE A 559 -14.11 -21.29 -50.66
CA ILE A 559 -12.87 -21.60 -49.93
C ILE A 559 -12.37 -23.00 -50.31
N LEU A 560 -13.24 -24.00 -50.35
CA LEU A 560 -12.90 -25.38 -50.72
C LEU A 560 -12.46 -25.51 -52.18
N GLU A 561 -13.15 -24.87 -53.12
CA GLU A 561 -12.81 -24.90 -54.54
C GLU A 561 -11.42 -24.30 -54.78
N ARG A 562 -11.12 -23.16 -54.15
CA ARG A 562 -9.81 -22.53 -54.29
C ARG A 562 -8.71 -23.28 -53.53
N MET A 563 -8.99 -23.86 -52.37
CA MET A 563 -8.05 -24.77 -51.69
C MET A 563 -7.76 -26.00 -52.54
N THR A 564 -8.78 -26.56 -53.19
CA THR A 564 -8.62 -27.69 -54.11
C THR A 564 -7.78 -27.29 -55.31
N GLN A 565 -7.91 -26.07 -55.84
CA GLN A 565 -7.03 -25.54 -56.88
C GLN A 565 -5.58 -25.42 -56.40
N ILE A 566 -5.34 -24.95 -55.18
CA ILE A 566 -4.00 -24.83 -54.58
C ILE A 566 -3.38 -26.23 -54.38
N PHE A 567 -4.12 -27.17 -53.78
CA PHE A 567 -3.64 -28.54 -53.54
C PHE A 567 -3.56 -29.40 -54.80
N SER A 568 -4.33 -29.09 -55.85
CA SER A 568 -4.25 -29.80 -57.14
C SER A 568 -2.88 -29.63 -57.81
N PHE A 569 -2.10 -28.63 -57.40
CA PHE A 569 -0.76 -28.39 -57.91
C PHE A 569 0.36 -29.15 -57.18
N GLU A 570 0.16 -29.55 -55.91
CA GLU A 570 1.22 -30.20 -55.10
C GLU A 570 0.85 -31.56 -54.46
N LEU A 571 -0.44 -31.86 -54.21
CA LEU A 571 -0.84 -33.07 -53.45
C LEU A 571 -2.09 -33.75 -54.03
N ASN A 572 -1.86 -34.58 -55.03
CA ASN A 572 -2.87 -35.40 -55.71
C ASN A 572 -3.77 -36.24 -54.75
N PRO A 573 -3.26 -36.85 -53.65
CA PRO A 573 -4.10 -37.66 -52.75
C PRO A 573 -5.09 -36.84 -51.92
N PHE A 574 -4.76 -35.58 -51.60
CA PHE A 574 -5.60 -34.74 -50.73
C PHE A 574 -6.81 -34.17 -51.47
N SER A 575 -6.66 -33.87 -52.76
CA SER A 575 -7.76 -33.45 -53.64
C SER A 575 -8.88 -34.50 -53.73
N MET A 576 -8.53 -35.79 -53.71
CA MET A 576 -9.50 -36.90 -53.73
C MET A 576 -10.27 -37.03 -52.42
N LEU A 577 -9.65 -36.70 -51.28
CA LEU A 577 -10.32 -36.75 -49.98
C LEU A 577 -11.31 -35.59 -49.83
N LEU A 578 -10.91 -34.37 -50.23
CA LEU A 578 -11.80 -33.20 -50.21
C LEU A 578 -12.98 -33.35 -51.17
N ASN A 579 -12.76 -33.90 -52.38
CA ASN A 579 -13.84 -34.22 -53.31
C ASN A 579 -14.81 -35.31 -52.81
N LYS A 580 -14.42 -36.12 -51.82
CA LYS A 580 -15.30 -37.10 -51.17
C LYS A 580 -16.07 -36.55 -49.97
N ILE A 581 -15.56 -35.48 -49.35
CA ILE A 581 -16.22 -34.79 -48.23
C ILE A 581 -17.29 -33.83 -48.75
N TRP A 582 -17.09 -33.29 -49.95
CA TRP A 582 -18.11 -32.60 -50.75
C TRP A 582 -19.23 -33.56 -51.18
#